data_AF-A0A924IP79-F1
#
_entry.id   AF-A0A924IP79-F1
#
_cell.length_a   1.000
_cell.length_b   1.000
_cell.length_c   1.000
_cell.angle_alpha   90.00
_cell.angle_beta   90.00
_cell.angle_gamma   90.00
#
_symmetry.space_group_name_H-M   'P 1'
#
loop_
_entity.id
_entity.type
_entity.pdbx_description
1 polymer ?
#
loop_
_entity_poly.entity_id
_entity_poly.type
_entity_poly.pdbx_seq_one_letter_code
_entity_poly.pdbx_strand_id
1 'polypeptide(L)'
;MDYGSFLKSSVGNVSKISTTYAKQSKFVGSRRQIRGMIIKQLSIRPLSLSDLLNDINDERLHSVLAELIAEGLISQTGPIYSL
;
A
#
# COMPACT_ATOMS: atom_id res chain seq x y z
N MET A 1 -11.40 -10.22 8.27
CA MET A 1 -10.83 -11.40 8.94
C MET A 1 -9.40 -11.57 8.46
N ASP A 2 -8.51 -11.89 9.39
CA ASP A 2 -7.18 -12.51 9.28
C ASP A 2 -6.16 -11.96 8.26
N TYR A 3 -5.90 -10.65 8.26
CA TYR A 3 -4.76 -10.05 7.53
C TYR A 3 -3.73 -9.37 8.46
N GLY A 4 -3.75 -9.70 9.75
CA GLY A 4 -3.04 -8.93 10.79
C GLY A 4 -1.62 -9.34 11.12
N SER A 5 -1.04 -10.37 10.49
CA SER A 5 0.16 -11.03 11.03
C SER A 5 1.37 -11.13 10.09
N PHE A 6 1.29 -10.66 8.85
CA PHE A 6 2.40 -10.83 7.88
C PHE A 6 3.34 -9.62 7.71
N LEU A 7 3.11 -8.50 8.40
CA LEU A 7 4.01 -7.33 8.38
C LEU A 7 4.87 -7.22 9.65
N LYS A 8 5.51 -8.30 10.05
CA LYS A 8 6.66 -8.23 10.95
C LYS A 8 7.88 -8.61 10.12
N SER A 9 8.74 -7.63 9.80
CA SER A 9 10.20 -7.72 10.01
C SER A 9 11.07 -6.69 9.25
N SER A 10 10.57 -5.64 8.56
CA SER A 10 11.54 -4.79 7.82
C SER A 10 11.46 -3.27 7.84
N VAL A 11 10.44 -2.60 8.39
CA VAL A 11 10.50 -1.13 8.46
C VAL A 11 9.96 -0.64 9.79
N GLY A 12 10.74 0.21 10.45
CA GLY A 12 10.47 0.75 11.76
C GLY A 12 9.05 1.29 11.88
N ASN A 13 8.29 0.64 12.77
CA ASN A 13 7.04 1.06 13.39
C ASN A 13 6.53 2.48 13.07
N VAL A 14 5.93 2.65 11.87
CA VAL A 14 5.18 3.87 11.49
C VAL A 14 3.83 3.97 12.22
N SER A 15 3.44 2.91 12.93
CA SER A 15 2.22 2.82 13.76
C SER A 15 2.16 3.81 14.92
N LYS A 16 3.20 4.63 15.14
CA LYS A 16 3.28 5.61 16.24
C LYS A 16 2.78 7.01 15.90
N ILE A 17 2.51 7.31 14.62
CA ILE A 17 2.14 8.66 14.16
C ILE A 17 0.62 8.78 13.90
N SER A 18 -0.14 7.68 13.89
CA SER A 18 -1.56 7.69 13.51
C SER A 18 -2.54 8.01 14.65
N THR A 19 -2.24 8.99 15.50
CA THR A 19 -3.23 9.47 16.49
C THR A 19 -4.32 10.35 15.86
N THR A 20 -4.18 10.75 14.59
CA THR A 20 -5.12 11.67 13.91
C THR A 20 -5.64 11.17 12.55
N TYR A 21 -5.29 9.96 12.08
CA TYR A 21 -5.61 9.56 10.70
C TYR A 21 -7.08 9.13 10.50
N ALA A 22 -7.89 10.16 10.32
CA ALA A 22 -8.86 10.36 9.24
C ALA A 22 -9.79 9.18 8.92
N LYS A 23 -11.04 9.34 9.38
CA LYS A 23 -12.29 8.83 8.79
C LYS A 23 -12.08 7.69 7.80
N GLN A 24 -12.09 6.47 8.34
CA GLN A 24 -12.28 5.23 7.62
C GLN A 24 -13.47 5.38 6.64
N SER A 25 -13.17 5.70 5.38
CA SER A 25 -14.20 5.94 4.37
C SER A 25 -14.91 4.62 4.10
N LYS A 26 -16.22 4.72 3.85
CA LYS A 26 -17.23 3.65 3.98
C LYS A 26 -17.07 2.45 3.01
N PHE A 27 -15.96 2.34 2.28
CA PHE A 27 -15.68 1.26 1.32
C PHE A 27 -14.43 0.44 1.73
N VAL A 28 -14.50 -0.09 2.94
CA VAL A 28 -13.44 -0.81 3.67
C VAL A 28 -12.89 -2.03 2.93
N GLY A 29 -13.64 -2.64 2.02
CA GLY A 29 -13.23 -3.82 1.27
C GLY A 29 -12.23 -3.52 0.15
N SER A 30 -12.65 -2.76 -0.88
CA SER A 30 -11.87 -2.58 -2.11
C SER A 30 -10.56 -1.82 -1.89
N ARG A 31 -10.59 -0.67 -1.20
CA ARG A 31 -9.38 0.13 -0.96
C ARG A 31 -8.38 -0.59 -0.06
N ARG A 32 -8.83 -1.27 1.01
CA ARG A 32 -7.91 -2.06 1.85
C ARG A 32 -7.39 -3.29 1.11
N GLN A 33 -8.20 -3.92 0.26
CA GLN A 33 -7.76 -5.03 -0.59
C GLN A 33 -6.65 -4.57 -1.55
N ILE A 34 -6.85 -3.45 -2.26
CA ILE A 34 -5.84 -2.88 -3.16
C ILE A 34 -4.55 -2.55 -2.40
N ARG A 35 -4.64 -1.89 -1.23
CA ARG A 35 -3.47 -1.63 -0.37
C ARG A 35 -2.71 -2.91 -0.04
N GLY A 36 -3.42 -3.96 0.38
CA GLY A 36 -2.82 -5.25 0.70
C GLY A 36 -2.17 -5.92 -0.51
N MET A 37 -2.80 -5.84 -1.69
CA MET A 37 -2.24 -6.37 -2.94
C MET A 37 -0.94 -5.66 -3.32
N ILE A 38 -0.92 -4.32 -3.29
CA ILE A 38 0.29 -3.53 -3.59
C ILE A 38 1.42 -3.92 -2.64
N ILE A 39 1.17 -3.87 -1.33
CA ILE A 39 2.21 -4.19 -0.33
C ILE A 39 2.72 -5.63 -0.54
N LYS A 40 1.83 -6.58 -0.80
CA LYS A 40 2.20 -7.99 -1.05
C LYS A 40 3.09 -8.11 -2.29
N GLN A 41 2.76 -7.43 -3.38
CA GLN A 41 3.55 -7.48 -4.61
C GLN A 41 4.91 -6.81 -4.44
N LEU A 42 4.96 -5.63 -3.82
CA LEU A 42 6.19 -4.91 -3.55
C LEU A 42 7.10 -5.61 -2.52
N SER A 43 6.52 -6.42 -1.64
CA SER A 43 7.28 -7.27 -0.71
C SER A 43 8.04 -8.40 -1.41
N ILE A 44 7.67 -8.77 -2.63
CA ILE A 44 8.37 -9.80 -3.41
C ILE A 44 9.50 -9.16 -4.20
N ARG A 45 9.20 -8.07 -4.91
CA ARG A 45 10.17 -7.31 -5.69
C ARG A 45 9.67 -5.87 -5.93
N PRO A 46 10.58 -4.91 -6.18
CA PRO A 46 10.18 -3.61 -6.69
C PRO A 46 9.46 -3.76 -8.03
N LEU A 47 8.37 -3.03 -8.22
CA LEU A 47 7.53 -3.09 -9.42
C LEU A 47 7.28 -1.70 -9.98
N SER A 48 7.12 -1.62 -11.30
CA SER A 48 6.73 -0.38 -11.95
C SER A 48 5.22 -0.13 -11.82
N LEU A 49 4.80 1.12 -12.09
CA LEU A 49 3.38 1.48 -12.20
C LEU A 49 2.64 0.56 -13.18
N SER A 50 3.25 0.33 -14.36
CA SER A 50 2.70 -0.54 -15.40
C SER A 50 2.49 -1.98 -14.94
N ASP A 51 3.43 -2.54 -14.17
CA ASP A 51 3.29 -3.90 -13.64
C ASP A 51 2.14 -3.98 -12.64
N LEU A 52 2.02 -2.97 -11.77
CA LEU A 52 0.93 -2.90 -10.81
C LEU A 52 -0.44 -2.71 -11.49
N LEU A 53 -0.51 -1.95 -12.59
CA LEU A 53 -1.75 -1.79 -13.37
C LEU A 53 -2.16 -3.07 -14.11
N ASN A 54 -1.18 -3.84 -14.61
CA ASN A 54 -1.47 -5.11 -15.27
C ASN A 54 -2.10 -6.12 -14.29
N ASP A 55 -1.63 -6.13 -13.04
CA ASP A 55 -2.15 -7.05 -12.02
C ASP A 55 -3.36 -6.49 -11.26
N ILE A 56 -3.45 -5.17 -11.12
CA ILE A 56 -4.51 -4.45 -10.39
C ILE A 56 -5.14 -3.42 -11.34
N ASN A 57 -6.10 -3.88 -12.14
CA ASN A 57 -6.88 -3.02 -13.02
C ASN A 57 -8.02 -2.33 -12.25
N ASP A 58 -7.68 -1.44 -11.31
CA ASP A 58 -8.63 -0.62 -10.56
C ASP A 58 -8.22 0.86 -10.66
N GLU A 59 -9.17 1.73 -11.01
CA GLU A 59 -8.96 3.18 -11.12
C GLU A 59 -8.43 3.82 -9.82
N ARG A 60 -8.73 3.20 -8.68
CA ARG A 60 -8.31 3.65 -7.34
C ARG A 60 -6.85 3.34 -7.07
N LEU A 61 -6.18 2.50 -7.86
CA LEU A 61 -4.78 2.12 -7.65
C LEU A 61 -3.88 3.35 -7.49
N HIS A 62 -4.03 4.34 -8.36
CA HIS A 62 -3.25 5.58 -8.31
C HIS A 62 -3.45 6.34 -6.99
N SER A 63 -4.71 6.49 -6.55
CA SER A 63 -5.02 7.14 -5.28
C SER A 63 -4.44 6.39 -4.08
N VAL A 64 -4.47 5.06 -4.14
CA VAL A 64 -3.95 4.20 -3.07
C VAL A 64 -2.42 4.22 -3.03
N LEU A 65 -1.74 4.22 -4.18
CA LEU A 65 -0.28 4.38 -4.24
C LEU A 65 0.16 5.71 -3.62
N ALA A 66 -0.52 6.81 -3.99
CA ALA A 66 -0.24 8.12 -3.39
C ALA A 66 -0.46 8.13 -1.88
N GLU A 67 -1.55 7.52 -1.38
CA GLU A 67 -1.79 7.35 0.06
C GLU A 67 -0.68 6.53 0.74
N LEU A 68 -0.25 5.41 0.15
CA LEU A 68 0.82 4.56 0.71
C LEU A 68 2.18 5.27 0.76
N ILE A 69 2.50 6.10 -0.24
CA ILE A 69 3.72 6.93 -0.26
C ILE A 69 3.64 8.01 0.82
N ALA A 70 2.50 8.71 0.92
CA ALA A 70 2.28 9.75 1.93
C ALA A 70 2.32 9.19 3.37
N GLU A 71 1.87 7.95 3.56
CA GLU A 71 1.98 7.22 4.83
C GLU A 71 3.41 6.70 5.11
N GLY A 72 4.32 6.75 4.13
CA GLY A 72 5.68 6.21 4.25
C GLY A 72 5.74 4.69 4.32
N LEU A 73 4.73 4.01 3.77
CA LEU A 73 4.68 2.54 3.70
C LEU A 73 5.38 1.98 2.46
N ILE A 74 5.46 2.77 1.39
CA ILE A 74 6.17 2.44 0.15
C ILE A 74 6.96 3.68 -0.30
N SER A 75 8.04 3.46 -1.04
CA SER A 75 8.85 4.52 -1.65
C SER A 75 8.77 4.44 -3.17
N GLN A 76 8.78 5.58 -3.84
CA GLN A 76 8.85 5.67 -5.29
C GLN A 76 10.21 6.21 -5.73
N THR A 77 10.92 5.46 -6.57
CA THR A 77 12.16 5.90 -7.22
C THR A 77 11.95 5.90 -8.73
N GLY A 78 11.64 7.07 -9.29
CA GLY A 78 11.29 7.21 -10.71
C GLY A 78 10.02 6.42 -11.06
N PRO A 79 10.06 5.47 -12.00
CA PRO A 79 8.89 4.67 -12.37
C PRO A 79 8.67 3.44 -11.48
N ILE A 80 9.58 3.15 -10.54
CA ILE A 80 9.59 1.94 -9.71
C ILE A 80 9.11 2.27 -8.30
N TYR A 81 8.25 1.41 -7.76
CA TYR A 81 7.83 1.41 -6.36
C TYR A 81 8.53 0.27 -5.61
N SER A 82 8.88 0.53 -4.35
CA SER A 82 9.44 -0.45 -3.41
C SER A 82 8.82 -0.24 -2.03
N LEU A 83 8.99 -1.21 -1.12
CA LEU A 83 8.79 -0.96 0.31
C LEU A 83 9.90 -0.02 0.84
#